data_AF-A0A1Q3QU55-F1
#
_entry.id   AF-A0A1Q3QU55-F1
#
_cell.length_a   1.000
_cell.length_b   1.000
_cell.length_c   1.000
_cell.angle_alpha   90.00
_cell.angle_beta   90.00
_cell.angle_gamma   90.00
#
_symmetry.space_group_name_H-M   'P 1'
#
loop_
_entity.id
_entity.type
_entity.pdbx_description
1 polymer ?
#
loop_
_entity_poly.entity_id
_entity_poly.type
_entity_poly.pdbx_seq_one_letter_code
_entity_poly.pdbx_strand_id
1 'polypeptide(L)'
;MRTPVDGPSIGVLICESRSGPTVEYTLQNLNRPIGVSTYRATRELPEPLQSEVPSIEDLQEVVEKLRKELNETRQAQEMDVEEP
;
A
#
# COMPACT_ATOMS: atom_id res chain seq x y z
N MET A 1 -1.08 -14.03 6.29
CA MET A 1 -0.91 -15.45 5.90
C MET A 1 -1.33 -15.58 4.44
N ARG A 2 -0.65 -16.41 3.63
CA ARG A 2 -1.03 -16.63 2.22
C ARG A 2 -2.24 -17.56 2.14
N THR A 3 -3.20 -17.22 1.30
CA THR A 3 -4.41 -18.02 1.00
C THR A 3 -4.22 -18.88 -0.25
N PRO A 4 -5.06 -19.90 -0.49
CA PRO A 4 -4.97 -20.77 -1.67
C PRO A 4 -5.20 -20.04 -3.01
N VAL A 5 -5.82 -18.85 -2.99
CA VAL A 5 -6.01 -18.01 -4.19
C VAL A 5 -4.83 -17.09 -4.45
N ASP A 6 -3.90 -16.95 -3.51
CA ASP A 6 -2.75 -16.09 -3.67
C ASP A 6 -1.77 -16.73 -4.67
N GLY A 7 -1.50 -16.02 -5.76
CA GLY A 7 -0.50 -16.42 -6.75
C GLY A 7 0.94 -16.40 -6.19
N PRO A 8 1.94 -16.76 -7.03
CA PRO A 8 3.35 -16.69 -6.66
C PRO A 8 3.76 -15.27 -6.22
N SER A 9 4.74 -15.18 -5.31
CA SER A 9 5.20 -13.87 -4.82
C SER A 9 5.95 -13.14 -5.92
N ILE A 10 5.54 -11.92 -6.22
CA ILE A 10 6.28 -11.02 -7.11
C ILE A 10 7.04 -10.01 -6.23
N GLY A 11 8.36 -9.99 -6.35
CA GLY A 11 9.19 -8.96 -5.73
C GLY A 11 9.08 -7.66 -6.53
N VAL A 12 8.64 -6.58 -5.90
CA VAL A 12 8.54 -5.25 -6.51
C VAL A 12 9.54 -4.32 -5.83
N LEU A 13 10.41 -3.70 -6.63
CA LEU A 13 11.31 -2.63 -6.19
C LEU A 13 10.79 -1.31 -6.75
N ILE A 14 10.41 -0.38 -5.86
CA ILE A 14 9.93 0.95 -6.25
C ILE A 14 11.14 1.90 -6.22
N CYS A 15 11.40 2.55 -7.35
CA CYS A 15 12.43 3.59 -7.47
C CYS A 15 11.77 4.91 -7.87
N GLU A 16 12.17 6.01 -7.25
CA GLU A 16 11.65 7.35 -7.57
C GLU A 16 11.87 7.73 -9.04
N SER A 17 12.99 7.29 -9.63
CA SER A 17 13.31 7.54 -11.03
C SER A 17 14.11 6.40 -11.64
N ARG A 18 14.19 6.41 -12.99
CA ARG A 18 14.91 5.42 -13.78
C ARG A 18 15.75 6.11 -14.86
N SER A 19 17.02 5.71 -14.99
CA SER A 19 17.86 5.94 -16.17
C SER A 19 17.83 4.71 -17.10
N GLY A 20 17.39 4.89 -18.35
CA GLY A 20 17.30 3.81 -19.34
C GLY A 20 18.62 3.04 -19.55
N PRO A 21 19.72 3.73 -19.92
CA PRO A 21 21.02 3.10 -20.16
C PRO A 21 21.58 2.37 -18.93
N THR A 22 21.43 2.97 -17.75
CA THR A 22 21.90 2.37 -16.50
C THR A 22 21.15 1.08 -16.19
N VAL A 23 19.83 1.06 -16.37
CA VAL A 23 19.03 -0.16 -16.16
C VAL A 23 19.39 -1.23 -17.17
N GLU A 24 19.48 -0.88 -18.46
CA GLU A 24 19.81 -1.85 -19.50
C GLU A 24 21.15 -2.54 -19.24
N TYR A 25 22.20 -1.76 -18.94
CA TYR A 25 23.53 -2.29 -18.65
C TYR A 25 23.56 -3.11 -17.35
N THR A 26 22.85 -2.68 -16.30
CA THR A 26 22.81 -3.40 -15.02
C THR A 26 22.10 -4.76 -15.16
N LEU A 27 21.05 -4.83 -15.97
CA LEU A 27 20.26 -6.04 -16.16
C LEU A 27 20.89 -7.02 -17.16
N GLN A 28 21.80 -6.57 -18.03
CA GLN A 28 22.41 -7.38 -19.10
C GLN A 28 23.05 -8.69 -18.61
N ASN A 29 23.60 -8.72 -17.38
CA ASN A 29 24.27 -9.90 -16.82
C ASN A 29 23.37 -10.72 -15.87
N LEU A 30 22.08 -10.37 -15.74
CA LEU A 30 21.15 -11.08 -14.87
C LEU A 30 20.31 -12.07 -15.69
N ASN A 31 20.49 -13.37 -15.44
CA ASN A 31 19.78 -14.44 -16.14
C ASN A 31 18.33 -14.68 -15.65
N ARG A 32 17.75 -13.76 -14.88
CA ARG A 32 16.36 -13.85 -14.38
C ARG A 32 15.53 -12.73 -15.02
N PRO A 33 14.31 -13.00 -15.51
CA PRO A 33 13.47 -11.96 -16.09
C PRO A 33 13.12 -10.93 -15.02
N ILE A 34 13.47 -9.66 -15.28
CA ILE A 34 13.18 -8.53 -14.40
C ILE A 34 12.27 -7.57 -15.17
N GLY A 35 11.06 -7.37 -14.66
CA GLY A 35 10.14 -6.36 -15.16
C GLY A 35 10.54 -4.98 -14.66
N VAL A 36 10.69 -4.01 -15.56
CA VAL A 36 10.97 -2.62 -15.20
C VAL A 36 9.80 -1.77 -15.64
N SER A 37 9.15 -1.14 -14.67
CA SER A 37 8.03 -0.23 -14.90
C SER A 37 8.35 1.14 -14.31
N THR A 38 7.84 2.18 -14.93
CA THR A 38 7.86 3.55 -14.39
C THR A 38 6.43 3.90 -13.99
N TYR A 39 6.26 4.55 -12.84
CA TYR A 39 4.98 5.11 -12.46
C TYR A 39 4.96 6.60 -12.81
N ARG A 40 3.79 7.09 -13.26
CA ARG A 40 3.55 8.52 -13.40
C ARG A 40 2.56 8.91 -12.32
N ALA A 41 3.00 9.74 -11.37
CA ALA A 41 2.07 10.37 -10.44
C ALA A 41 1.22 11.38 -11.25
N THR A 42 -0.06 11.07 -11.46
CA THR A 42 -1.04 12.00 -12.01
C THR A 42 -1.76 12.70 -10.85
N ARG A 43 -2.18 13.94 -11.05
CA ARG A 43 -2.99 14.67 -10.04
C ARG A 43 -4.41 14.14 -9.93
N GLU A 44 -4.87 13.45 -10.97
CA GLU A 44 -6.23 12.93 -11.10
C GLU A 44 -6.17 11.43 -11.30
N LEU A 45 -7.13 10.73 -10.69
CA LEU A 45 -7.28 9.28 -10.81
C LEU A 45 -7.91 8.95 -12.18
N PRO A 46 -7.36 7.99 -12.95
CA PRO A 46 -7.93 7.59 -14.23
C PRO A 46 -9.40 7.15 -14.09
N GLU A 47 -10.26 7.53 -15.06
CA GLU A 47 -11.69 7.18 -15.10
C GLU A 47 -12.01 5.73 -14.72
N PRO A 48 -11.36 4.68 -15.27
CA PRO A 48 -11.70 3.30 -14.93
C PRO A 48 -11.42 2.94 -13.47
N LEU A 49 -10.53 3.67 -12.78
CA LEU A 49 -10.20 3.44 -11.38
C LEU A 49 -11.07 4.28 -10.44
N GLN A 50 -11.74 5.32 -10.93
CA GLN A 50 -12.59 6.18 -10.08
C GLN A 50 -13.74 5.41 -9.43
N SER A 51 -14.29 4.39 -10.12
CA SER A 51 -15.34 3.55 -9.55
C SER A 51 -14.82 2.42 -8.65
N GLU A 52 -13.53 2.10 -8.71
CA GLU A 52 -12.92 1.02 -7.92
C GLU A 52 -12.32 1.51 -6.59
N VAL A 53 -12.09 2.82 -6.47
CA VAL A 53 -11.47 3.44 -5.30
C VAL A 53 -12.54 4.19 -4.50
N PRO A 54 -12.56 4.09 -3.15
CA PRO A 54 -13.51 4.83 -2.32
C PRO A 54 -13.36 6.34 -2.46
N SER A 55 -14.43 7.08 -2.16
CA SER A 55 -14.38 8.54 -2.12
C SER A 55 -13.58 9.05 -0.91
N ILE A 56 -13.26 10.34 -0.92
CA ILE A 56 -12.54 10.98 0.19
C ILE A 56 -13.40 10.94 1.46
N GLU A 57 -14.70 11.17 1.31
CA GLU A 57 -15.69 11.17 2.38
C GLU A 57 -15.78 9.78 3.03
N ASP A 58 -15.86 8.71 2.22
CA ASP A 58 -15.89 7.33 2.73
C ASP A 58 -14.64 7.02 3.56
N LEU A 59 -13.46 7.46 3.09
CA LEU A 59 -12.20 7.26 3.79
C LEU A 59 -12.16 8.02 5.12
N GLN A 60 -12.67 9.25 5.16
CA GLN A 60 -12.75 10.04 6.39
C GLN A 60 -13.63 9.38 7.44
N GLU A 61 -14.80 8.87 7.03
CA GLU A 61 -15.71 8.17 7.95
C GLU A 61 -15.07 6.92 8.55
N VAL A 62 -14.38 6.12 7.73
CA VAL A 62 -13.68 4.91 8.19
C VAL A 62 -12.57 5.29 9.17
N VAL A 63 -11.77 6.30 8.87
CA VAL A 63 -10.67 6.75 9.74
C VAL A 63 -11.21 7.28 11.08
N GLU A 64 -12.27 8.08 11.07
CA GLU A 64 -12.88 8.61 12.30
C GLU A 64 -13.50 7.50 13.15
N LYS A 65 -14.17 6.53 12.53
CA LYS A 65 -14.70 5.36 13.23
C LYS A 65 -13.58 4.57 13.91
N LEU A 66 -12.51 4.24 13.16
CA LEU A 66 -11.37 3.51 13.70
C LEU A 66 -10.67 4.27 14.83
N ARG A 67 -10.56 5.60 14.73
CA ARG A 67 -9.99 6.45 15.79
C ARG A 67 -10.81 6.39 17.08
N LYS A 68 -12.14 6.44 16.98
CA LYS A 68 -13.03 6.32 18.14
C LYS A 68 -12.87 4.96 18.81
N GLU A 69 -12.93 3.88 18.03
CA GLU A 69 -12.74 2.51 18.54
C GLU A 69 -11.37 2.31 19.21
N LEU A 70 -10.28 2.85 18.61
CA LEU A 70 -8.95 2.82 19.22
C LEU A 70 -8.90 3.58 20.56
N ASN A 71 -9.51 4.77 20.61
CA ASN A 71 -9.53 5.59 21.81
C ASN A 71 -10.35 4.94 22.93
N GLU A 72 -11.49 4.34 22.61
CA GLU A 72 -12.31 3.57 23.55
C GLU A 72 -11.57 2.34 24.08
N THR A 73 -10.87 1.62 23.19
CA THR A 73 -10.02 0.47 23.57
C THR A 73 -8.88 0.89 24.49
N ARG A 74 -8.24 2.03 24.21
CA ARG A 74 -7.19 2.59 25.05
C ARG A 74 -7.71 3.01 26.43
N GLN A 75 -8.89 3.63 26.50
CA GLN A 75 -9.51 4.04 27.76
C GLN A 75 -9.95 2.84 28.61
N ALA A 76 -10.44 1.76 27.98
CA ALA A 76 -10.77 0.53 28.69
C ALA A 76 -9.53 -0.14 29.32
N GLN A 77 -8.39 -0.11 28.61
CA GLN A 77 -7.11 -0.64 29.13
C GLN A 77 -6.51 0.21 30.27
N GLU A 78 -6.88 1.49 30.38
CA GLU A 78 -6.46 2.36 31.49
C GLU A 78 -7.27 2.10 32.78
N MET A 79 -8.44 1.45 32.71
CA MET A 79 -9.24 1.08 33.90
C MET A 79 -8.89 -0.28 34.51
N ASP A 80 -8.19 -1.17 33.78
CA ASP A 80 -7.72 -2.47 34.31
C ASP A 80 -6.41 -2.36 35.14
N VAL A 81 -5.80 -1.16 35.26
CA VAL A 81 -4.56 -0.94 36.03
C VAL A 81 -4.83 -0.40 37.43
N GLU A 82 -6.07 0.01 37.74
CA GLU A 82 -6.43 0.60 39.03
C GLU A 82 -7.60 -0.14 39.70
N GLU A 83 -7.31 -1.31 40.28
CA GLU A 83 -7.89 -1.79 41.56
C GLU A 83 -7.28 -3.13 42.00
N PRO A 84 -7.26 -3.45 43.30
CA PRO A 84 -6.48 -2.88 44.41
C PRO A 84 -5.30 -3.77 44.85
#